data_AF-A0A921ZWP9-F1
#
_entry.id   AF-A0A921ZWP9-F1
#
_cell.length_a   1.000
_cell.length_b   1.000
_cell.length_c   1.000
_cell.angle_alpha   90.00
_cell.angle_beta   90.00
_cell.angle_gamma   90.00
#
_symmetry.space_group_name_H-M   'P 1'
#
loop_
_entity.id
_entity.type
_entity.pdbx_description
1 polymer ?
#
loop_
_entity_poly.entity_id
_entity_poly.type
_entity_poly.pdbx_seq_one_letter_code
_entity_poly.pdbx_strand_id
1 'polypeptide(L)'
;MNTCTACQGTYNETLAEFHPWYIRKAATLAMHALPNRPDLLKKIFGTPESLEAALTILPQTLASCDEVYKRVEQLYTEFEFHELP
;
A
#
# COMPACT_ATOMS: atom_id res chain seq x y z
N MET A 1 -4.14 14.44 6.68
CA MET A 1 -4.09 12.97 6.86
C MET A 1 -2.68 12.60 7.27
N ASN A 2 -2.50 11.85 8.37
CA ASN A 2 -1.19 11.36 8.81
C ASN A 2 -0.93 9.95 8.25
N THR A 3 0.31 9.48 8.22
CA THR A 3 0.70 8.19 7.63
C THR A 3 -0.12 7.02 8.18
N CYS A 4 -0.30 6.97 9.51
CA CYS A 4 -1.08 5.93 10.18
C CYS A 4 -2.53 5.89 9.67
N THR A 5 -3.23 7.02 9.64
CA THR A 5 -4.61 7.11 9.15
C THR A 5 -4.75 6.73 7.67
N ALA A 6 -3.77 7.09 6.84
CA ALA A 6 -3.76 6.69 5.42
C ALA A 6 -3.61 5.16 5.28
N CYS A 7 -2.62 4.57 5.96
CA CYS A 7 -2.37 3.14 5.90
C CYS A 7 -3.51 2.31 6.48
N GLN A 8 -4.10 2.73 7.60
CA GLN A 8 -5.25 2.05 8.20
C GLN A 8 -6.48 2.13 7.27
N GLY A 9 -6.73 3.28 6.64
CA GLY A 9 -7.81 3.45 5.67
C GLY A 9 -7.66 2.47 4.50
N THR A 10 -6.54 2.53 3.79
CA THR A 10 -6.27 1.66 2.64
C THR A 10 -6.27 0.18 3.02
N TYR A 11 -5.70 -0.20 4.16
CA TYR A 11 -5.74 -1.60 4.63
C TYR A 11 -7.17 -2.10 4.84
N ASN A 12 -8.01 -1.28 5.49
CA ASN A 12 -9.40 -1.64 5.78
C ASN A 12 -10.27 -1.75 4.52
N GLU A 13 -9.92 -1.00 3.47
CA GLU A 13 -10.60 -1.04 2.16
C GLU A 13 -10.11 -2.18 1.26
N THR A 14 -9.03 -2.87 1.63
CA THR A 14 -8.39 -3.90 0.79
C THR A 14 -8.08 -5.16 1.59
N LEU A 15 -6.84 -5.33 2.05
CA LEU A 15 -6.33 -6.55 2.68
C LEU A 15 -7.07 -6.97 3.95
N ALA A 16 -7.78 -6.08 4.63
CA ALA A 16 -8.54 -6.44 5.82
C ALA A 16 -9.67 -7.44 5.53
N GLU A 17 -10.20 -7.47 4.32
CA GLU A 17 -11.26 -8.41 3.92
C GLU A 17 -10.79 -9.88 4.05
N PHE A 18 -9.51 -10.13 3.75
CA PHE A 18 -8.92 -11.46 3.74
C PHE A 18 -8.24 -11.85 5.07
N HIS A 19 -8.23 -10.97 6.07
CA HIS A 19 -7.52 -11.20 7.33
C HIS A 19 -8.47 -11.49 8.51
N PRO A 20 -8.19 -12.53 9.34
CA PRO A 20 -8.89 -12.75 10.59
C PRO A 20 -8.82 -11.54 11.53
N TRP A 21 -9.79 -11.43 12.44
CA TRP A 21 -9.89 -10.31 13.38
C TRP A 21 -8.59 -9.97 14.12
N TYR A 22 -7.86 -10.99 14.61
CA TYR A 22 -6.64 -10.76 15.36
C TYR A 22 -5.49 -10.23 14.48
N ILE A 23 -5.39 -10.65 13.22
CA ILE A 23 -4.42 -10.10 12.26
C ILE A 23 -4.76 -8.64 11.95
N ARG A 24 -6.04 -8.31 11.74
CA ARG A 24 -6.47 -6.91 11.54
C ARG A 24 -6.07 -6.01 12.70
N LYS A 25 -6.24 -6.48 13.94
CA LYS A 25 -5.83 -5.75 15.15
C LYS A 25 -4.31 -5.58 15.23
N ALA A 26 -3.55 -6.62 14.94
CA ALA A 26 -2.09 -6.55 14.91
C ALA A 26 -1.58 -5.57 13.84
N ALA A 27 -2.13 -5.62 12.62
CA ALA A 27 -1.78 -4.71 11.53
C ALA A 27 -2.10 -3.25 11.89
N THR A 28 -3.30 -3.00 12.42
CA THR A 28 -3.72 -1.66 12.85
C THR A 28 -2.79 -1.11 13.94
N LEU A 29 -2.40 -1.95 14.91
CA LEU A 29 -1.46 -1.59 15.97
C LEU A 29 -0.07 -1.26 15.40
N ALA A 30 0.44 -2.08 14.47
CA ALA A 30 1.73 -1.85 13.84
C ALA A 30 1.78 -0.52 13.07
N MET A 31 0.67 -0.11 12.43
CA MET A 31 0.59 1.16 11.70
C MET A 31 0.75 2.40 12.60
N HIS A 32 0.49 2.29 13.91
CA HIS A 32 0.78 3.39 14.85
C HIS A 32 2.29 3.63 15.03
N ALA A 33 3.14 2.64 14.72
CA ALA A 33 4.59 2.79 14.76
C ALA A 33 5.17 3.45 13.50
N LEU A 34 4.34 3.74 12.48
CA LEU A 34 4.78 4.43 11.28
C LEU A 34 5.19 5.87 11.60
N PRO A 35 6.30 6.36 11.00
CA PRO A 35 6.67 7.76 11.12
C PRO A 35 5.62 8.67 10.44
N ASN A 36 5.63 9.95 10.81
CA ASN A 36 4.85 10.95 10.08
C ASN A 36 5.32 11.05 8.61
N ARG A 37 4.51 11.68 7.76
CA ARG A 37 4.76 11.72 6.31
C ARG A 37 6.14 12.28 5.94
N PRO A 38 6.60 13.45 6.43
CA PRO A 38 7.91 13.96 6.05
C PRO A 38 9.06 13.06 6.52
N ASP A 39 8.97 12.49 7.73
CA ASP A 39 9.99 11.56 8.23
C ASP A 39 10.01 10.24 7.46
N LEU A 40 8.84 9.73 7.03
CA LEU A 40 8.74 8.57 6.17
C LEU A 40 9.42 8.82 4.82
N LEU A 41 9.08 9.94 4.16
CA LEU A 41 9.64 10.29 2.85
C LEU A 41 11.15 10.51 2.96
N LYS A 42 11.63 11.16 4.03
CA LYS A 42 13.07 11.29 4.29
C LYS A 42 13.75 9.94 4.48
N LYS A 43 13.13 8.98 5.17
CA LYS A 43 13.68 7.62 5.32
C LYS A 43 13.76 6.86 4.01
N ILE A 44 12.81 7.06 3.09
CA ILE A 44 12.75 6.35 1.80
C ILE A 44 13.71 6.97 0.79
N PHE A 45 13.70 8.30 0.65
CA PHE A 45 14.42 8.99 -0.43
C PHE A 45 15.75 9.59 0.05
N GLY A 46 15.90 9.87 1.35
CA GLY A 46 17.15 10.36 1.93
C GLY A 46 17.33 11.87 1.81
N THR A 47 17.23 12.42 0.60
CA THR A 47 17.44 13.86 0.33
C THR A 47 16.22 14.54 -0.29
N PRO A 48 16.10 15.88 -0.19
CA PRO A 48 15.04 16.61 -0.88
C PRO A 48 15.07 16.44 -2.40
N GLU A 49 16.26 16.43 -3.00
CA GLU A 49 16.43 16.35 -4.47
C GLU A 49 15.96 14.98 -5.00
N SER A 50 16.27 13.91 -4.28
CA SER A 50 15.81 12.56 -4.60
C SER A 50 14.31 12.38 -4.37
N LEU A 51 13.74 13.02 -3.34
CA LEU A 51 12.29 13.06 -3.14
C LEU A 51 11.59 13.81 -4.29
N GLU A 52 12.11 14.96 -4.72
CA GLU A 52 11.55 15.70 -5.85
C GLU A 52 11.61 14.88 -7.14
N ALA A 53 12.77 14.27 -7.44
CA ALA A 53 12.91 13.35 -8.57
C ALA A 53 11.92 12.18 -8.47
N ALA A 54 11.77 11.58 -7.29
CA ALA A 54 10.81 10.50 -7.07
C ALA A 54 9.36 10.94 -7.29
N LEU A 55 8.97 12.13 -6.83
CA LEU A 55 7.62 12.67 -7.02
C LEU A 55 7.27 12.88 -8.50
N THR A 56 8.25 13.11 -9.37
CA THR A 56 8.02 13.20 -10.81
C THR A 56 7.77 11.84 -11.48
N ILE A 57 8.39 10.77 -10.98
CA ILE A 57 8.27 9.42 -11.58
C ILE A 57 7.18 8.55 -10.91
N LEU A 58 6.83 8.84 -9.65
CA LEU A 58 5.83 8.10 -8.88
C LEU A 58 4.50 7.89 -9.62
N PRO A 59 3.92 8.87 -10.35
CA PRO A 59 2.70 8.65 -11.11
C PRO A 59 2.86 7.55 -12.18
N GLN A 60 3.99 7.52 -12.88
CA GLN A 60 4.29 6.48 -13.86
C GLN A 60 4.47 5.12 -13.18
N THR A 61 5.17 5.08 -12.04
CA THR A 61 5.32 3.85 -11.25
C THR A 61 3.96 3.30 -10.83
N LEU A 62 3.05 4.15 -10.33
CA LEU A 62 1.71 3.74 -9.92
C LEU A 62 0.88 3.23 -11.11
N ALA A 63 0.99 3.86 -12.29
CA ALA A 63 0.31 3.39 -13.49
C ALA A 63 0.81 1.99 -13.92
N SER A 64 2.12 1.73 -13.84
CA SER A 64 2.67 0.41 -14.15
C SER A 64 2.25 -0.64 -13.11
N CYS A 65 2.22 -0.29 -11.81
CA CYS A 65 1.73 -1.20 -10.77
C CYS A 65 0.24 -1.54 -10.97
N ASP A 66 -0.59 -0.56 -11.30
CA ASP A 66 -2.02 -0.74 -11.57
C ASP A 66 -2.28 -1.62 -12.80
N GLU A 67 -1.49 -1.46 -13.87
CA GLU A 67 -1.57 -2.32 -15.05
C GLU A 67 -1.26 -3.78 -14.71
N VAL A 68 -0.19 -4.03 -13.94
CA VAL A 68 0.18 -5.39 -13.51
C VAL A 68 -0.90 -5.97 -12.60
N TYR A 69 -1.37 -5.20 -11.62
CA TYR A 69 -2.44 -5.63 -10.71
C TYR A 69 -3.69 -6.05 -11.49
N LYS A 70 -4.19 -5.19 -12.39
CA LYS A 70 -5.39 -5.46 -13.19
C LYS A 70 -5.27 -6.72 -14.05
N ARG A 71 -4.11 -6.96 -14.64
CA ARG A 71 -3.87 -8.18 -15.44
C ARG A 71 -3.90 -9.43 -14.57
N VAL A 72 -3.27 -9.41 -13.40
CA VAL A 72 -3.28 -10.54 -12.47
C VAL A 72 -4.69 -10.78 -11.90
N GLU A 73 -5.36 -9.71 -11.48
CA GLU A 73 -6.74 -9.73 -11.00
C GLU A 73 -7.70 -10.34 -12.03
N GLN A 74 -7.57 -9.93 -13.29
CA GLN A 74 -8.37 -10.47 -14.38
C GLN A 74 -8.14 -11.98 -14.56
N LEU A 75 -6.88 -12.44 -14.54
CA LEU A 75 -6.56 -13.86 -14.65
C LEU A 75 -7.13 -14.65 -13.47
N TYR A 76 -6.96 -14.16 -12.24
CA TYR A 76 -7.50 -14.83 -11.06
C TYR A 76 -9.03 -14.88 -11.08
N THR A 77 -9.68 -13.86 -11.63
CA THR A 77 -11.13 -13.85 -11.84
C THR A 77 -11.55 -14.87 -12.91
N GLU A 78 -10.88 -14.89 -14.06
CA GLU A 78 -11.20 -15.76 -15.19
C GLU A 78 -11.07 -17.25 -14.85
N PHE A 79 -10.07 -17.60 -14.04
CA PHE A 79 -9.80 -18.98 -13.63
C PHE A 79 -10.35 -19.33 -12.24
N GLU A 80 -11.16 -18.45 -11.61
CA GLU A 80 -11.76 -18.65 -10.29
C GLU A 80 -10.74 -18.97 -9.18
N PHE A 81 -9.59 -18.26 -9.18
CA PHE A 81 -8.46 -18.48 -8.27
C PHE A 81 -8.41 -17.55 -7.05
N HIS A 82 -9.40 -16.67 -6.85
CA HIS A 82 -9.41 -15.76 -5.71
C HIS A 82 -9.56 -16.45 -4.35
N GLU A 83 -10.15 -17.66 -4.33
CA GLU A 83 -10.42 -18.44 -3.11
C GLU A 83 -9.40 -19.57 -2.89
N LEU A 84 -8.19 -19.46 -3.46
CA LEU A 84 -7.12 -20.42 -3.20
C LEU A 84 -6.78 -20.43 -1.69
N PRO A 85 -6.55 -21.61 -1.09
CA PRO A 85 -6.33 -21.77 0.35
C PRO A 85 -4.97 -21.27 0.85
#